data_AF-A0A0M4FTS9-F1
#
_entry.id   AF-A0A0M4FTS9-F1
#
_cell.length_a   1.000
_cell.length_b   1.000
_cell.length_c   1.000
_cell.angle_alpha   90.00
_cell.angle_beta   90.00
_cell.angle_gamma   90.00
#
_symmetry.space_group_name_H-M   'P 1'
#
loop_
_entity.id
_entity.type
_entity.pdbx_description
1 polymer ?
#
loop_
_entity_poly.entity_id
_entity_poly.type
_entity_poly.pdbx_seq_one_letter_code
_entity_poly.pdbx_strand_id
1 'polypeptide(L)'
;MTYTESSFNEVKQLFSLENLAQIRGAITGQVADVEEKIERLKKAKTEIEHQQNDYLGESKKISKPELSKSWTGSRADQFNDVRNEAQQTIEDILNDEYESYKDSIDWEITQLNIQKEALSFAGILAREAEEVADAGKETLEAAGDKFNDLKRWLF
;
A
#
# COMPACT_ATOMS: atom_id res chain seq x y z
N MET A 1 -46.38 34.20 9.77
CA MET A 1 -46.19 32.99 8.95
C MET A 1 -44.68 32.71 8.88
N THR A 2 -44.07 32.39 10.03
CA THR A 2 -42.59 32.40 10.21
C THR A 2 -42.08 31.27 11.10
N TYR A 3 -42.95 30.59 11.86
CA TYR A 3 -42.56 29.53 12.80
C TYR A 3 -42.32 28.18 12.12
N THR A 4 -43.03 27.90 11.02
CA THR A 4 -42.96 26.62 10.30
C THR A 4 -41.71 26.49 9.43
N GLU A 5 -41.29 27.58 8.77
CA GLU A 5 -40.04 27.60 7.98
C GLU A 5 -38.79 27.51 8.86
N SER A 6 -38.80 28.12 10.05
CA SER A 6 -37.69 28.06 11.01
C SER A 6 -37.43 26.62 11.48
N SER A 7 -38.47 25.90 11.91
CA SER A 7 -38.32 24.51 12.38
C SER A 7 -37.94 23.54 11.24
N PHE A 8 -38.39 23.82 10.01
CA PHE A 8 -38.06 22.99 8.86
C PHE A 8 -36.59 23.17 8.44
N ASN A 9 -36.05 24.38 8.55
CA ASN A 9 -34.62 24.64 8.32
C ASN A 9 -33.75 24.00 9.41
N GLU A 10 -34.15 24.06 10.68
CA GLU A 10 -33.43 23.42 11.79
C GLU A 10 -33.38 21.89 11.62
N VAL A 11 -34.49 21.24 11.25
CA VAL A 11 -34.53 19.79 10.98
C VAL A 11 -33.67 19.42 9.78
N LYS A 12 -33.64 20.26 8.73
CA LYS A 12 -32.81 20.04 7.55
C LYS A 12 -31.32 20.21 7.85
N GLN A 13 -30.94 21.17 8.70
CA GLN A 13 -29.58 21.34 9.19
C GLN A 13 -29.13 20.18 10.08
N LEU A 14 -29.99 19.72 11.00
CA LEU A 14 -29.71 18.54 11.84
C LEU A 14 -29.46 17.28 11.00
N PHE A 15 -30.29 17.04 9.99
CA PHE A 15 -30.11 15.91 9.08
C PHE A 15 -28.83 16.03 8.24
N SER A 16 -28.43 17.25 7.87
CA SER A 16 -27.16 17.51 7.18
C SER A 16 -25.94 17.24 8.07
N LEU A 17 -25.99 17.66 9.33
CA LEU A 17 -24.90 17.47 10.30
C LEU A 17 -24.70 15.99 10.64
N GLU A 18 -25.78 15.22 10.79
CA GLU A 18 -25.70 13.79 11.06
C GLU A 18 -25.06 13.02 9.89
N ASN A 19 -25.43 13.36 8.65
CA ASN A 19 -24.80 12.78 7.45
C ASN A 19 -23.31 13.15 7.36
N LEU A 20 -22.92 14.38 7.69
CA LEU A 20 -21.51 14.80 7.73
C LEU A 20 -20.71 14.03 8.79
N ALA A 21 -21.28 13.81 9.98
CA ALA A 21 -20.64 13.02 11.03
C ALA A 21 -20.43 11.55 10.60
N GLN A 22 -21.39 10.96 9.88
CA GLN A 22 -21.25 9.62 9.32
C GLN A 22 -20.16 9.55 8.23
N ILE A 23 -20.13 10.52 7.32
CA ILE A 23 -19.09 10.62 6.27
C ILE A 23 -17.70 10.74 6.91
N ARG A 24 -17.55 11.58 7.93
CA ARG A 24 -16.29 11.72 8.68
C ARG A 24 -15.86 10.41 9.32
N GLY A 25 -16.77 9.72 10.00
CA GLY A 25 -16.49 8.41 10.61
C GLY A 25 -16.04 7.38 9.59
N ALA A 26 -16.68 7.35 8.41
CA ALA A 26 -16.30 6.46 7.32
C ALA A 26 -14.90 6.80 6.75
N ILE A 27 -14.60 8.09 6.55
CA ILE A 27 -13.28 8.55 6.07
C ILE A 27 -12.19 8.18 7.08
N THR A 28 -12.39 8.43 8.38
CA THR A 28 -11.42 8.06 9.42
C THR A 28 -11.18 6.55 9.46
N GLY A 29 -12.24 5.74 9.32
CA GLY A 29 -12.11 4.29 9.22
C GLY A 29 -11.27 3.87 8.01
N GLN A 30 -11.56 4.44 6.83
CA GLN A 30 -10.80 4.12 5.61
C GLN A 30 -9.33 4.55 5.68
N VAL A 31 -9.04 5.69 6.30
CA VAL A 31 -7.65 6.13 6.53
C VAL A 31 -6.91 5.10 7.42
N ALA A 32 -7.53 4.66 8.51
CA ALA A 32 -6.94 3.66 9.39
C ALA A 32 -6.71 2.32 8.68
N ASP A 33 -7.66 1.86 7.86
CA ASP A 33 -7.52 0.64 7.06
C ASP A 33 -6.36 0.73 6.06
N VAL A 34 -6.19 1.88 5.41
CA VAL A 34 -5.10 2.13 4.47
C VAL A 34 -3.75 2.17 5.20
N GLU A 35 -3.69 2.80 6.37
CA GLU A 35 -2.48 2.81 7.21
C GLU A 35 -2.08 1.41 7.65
N GLU A 36 -3.03 0.57 8.07
CA GLU A 36 -2.74 -0.82 8.43
C GLU A 36 -2.14 -1.60 7.25
N LYS A 37 -2.71 -1.44 6.04
CA LYS A 37 -2.19 -2.08 4.83
C LYS A 37 -0.75 -1.64 4.52
N ILE A 38 -0.47 -0.34 4.61
CA ILE A 38 0.86 0.21 4.41
C ILE A 38 1.85 -0.41 5.39
N GLU A 39 1.51 -0.48 6.68
CA GLU A 39 2.41 -1.04 7.70
C GLU A 39 2.65 -2.54 7.50
N ARG A 40 1.63 -3.29 7.09
CA ARG A 40 1.78 -4.70 6.74
C ARG A 40 2.72 -4.90 5.54
N LEU A 41 2.61 -4.06 4.51
CA LEU A 41 3.48 -4.11 3.34
C LEU A 41 4.92 -3.75 3.68
N LYS A 42 5.16 -2.72 4.49
CA LYS A 42 6.50 -2.38 4.99
C LYS A 42 7.13 -3.54 5.75
N LYS A 43 6.36 -4.17 6.65
CA LYS A 43 6.85 -5.34 7.40
C LYS A 43 7.20 -6.51 6.47
N ALA A 44 6.36 -6.77 5.47
CA ALA A 44 6.64 -7.81 4.47
C ALA A 44 7.91 -7.51 3.68
N LYS A 45 8.15 -6.25 3.29
CA LYS A 45 9.38 -5.83 2.62
C LYS A 45 10.62 -6.10 3.47
N THR A 46 10.60 -5.71 4.74
CA THR A 46 11.72 -5.97 5.67
C THR A 46 12.00 -7.46 5.83
N GLU A 47 10.96 -8.28 5.90
CA GLU A 47 11.10 -9.74 5.96
C GLU A 47 11.74 -10.31 4.68
N ILE A 48 11.32 -9.83 3.50
CA ILE A 48 11.91 -10.20 2.21
C ILE A 48 13.39 -9.79 2.14
N GLU A 49 13.74 -8.60 2.62
CA GLU A 49 15.14 -8.13 2.69
C GLU A 49 15.98 -9.00 3.63
N HIS A 50 15.42 -9.46 4.76
CA HIS A 50 16.10 -10.38 5.65
C HIS A 50 16.35 -11.74 4.97
N GLN A 51 15.33 -12.30 4.34
CA GLN A 51 15.42 -13.57 3.61
C GLN A 51 16.42 -13.50 2.44
N GLN A 52 16.45 -12.40 1.70
CA GLN A 52 17.43 -12.16 0.63
C GLN A 52 18.86 -12.19 1.19
N ASN A 53 19.09 -11.55 2.34
CA ASN A 53 20.40 -11.51 2.99
C ASN A 53 20.83 -12.88 3.54
N ASP A 54 19.91 -13.62 4.16
CA ASP A 54 20.17 -14.99 4.64
C ASP A 54 20.54 -15.89 3.46
N TYR A 55 19.75 -15.84 2.38
CA TYR A 55 19.99 -16.63 1.19
C TYR A 55 21.31 -16.27 0.50
N LEU A 56 21.69 -14.98 0.46
CA LEU A 56 23.00 -14.53 0.00
C LEU A 56 24.15 -15.07 0.88
N GLY A 57 23.91 -15.23 2.18
CA GLY A 57 24.86 -15.87 3.10
C GLY A 57 25.05 -17.35 2.81
N GLU A 58 23.94 -18.07 2.58
CA GLU A 58 23.94 -19.50 2.29
C GLU A 58 24.51 -19.82 0.91
N SER A 59 24.18 -19.03 -0.11
CA SER A 59 24.60 -19.25 -1.49
C SER A 59 26.11 -19.21 -1.68
N LYS A 60 26.84 -18.44 -0.86
CA LYS A 60 28.32 -18.38 -0.89
C LYS A 60 28.96 -19.75 -0.72
N LYS A 61 28.30 -20.68 -0.01
CA LYS A 61 28.79 -22.06 0.18
C LYS A 61 28.71 -22.87 -1.11
N ILE A 62 27.75 -22.55 -1.97
CA ILE A 62 27.55 -23.19 -3.29
C ILE A 62 28.57 -22.63 -4.28
N SER A 63 28.87 -21.33 -4.24
CA SER A 63 29.86 -20.71 -5.14
C SER A 63 31.31 -21.12 -4.83
N LYS A 64 31.63 -21.42 -3.56
CA LYS A 64 33.00 -21.78 -3.12
C LYS A 64 33.01 -23.01 -2.21
N PRO A 65 32.73 -24.21 -2.76
CA PRO A 65 32.81 -25.43 -1.98
C PRO A 65 34.28 -25.77 -1.64
N GLU A 66 34.53 -26.24 -0.43
CA GLU A 66 35.84 -26.73 -0.02
C GLU A 66 36.11 -28.11 -0.65
N LEU A 67 36.73 -28.11 -1.83
CA LEU A 67 37.09 -29.33 -2.56
C LEU A 67 38.57 -29.65 -2.37
N SER A 68 38.89 -30.93 -2.15
CA SER A 68 40.27 -31.40 -2.12
C SER A 68 40.97 -31.23 -3.48
N LYS A 69 42.29 -31.03 -3.49
CA LYS A 69 43.09 -30.94 -4.73
C LYS A 69 43.02 -32.21 -5.60
N SER A 70 42.60 -33.34 -5.04
CA SER A 70 42.38 -34.61 -5.73
C SER A 70 41.03 -34.69 -6.46
N TRP A 71 40.18 -33.67 -6.37
CA TRP A 71 38.90 -33.61 -7.07
C TRP A 71 39.10 -33.21 -8.54
N THR A 72 39.46 -34.17 -9.38
CA THR A 72 39.76 -33.97 -10.81
C THR A 72 39.12 -35.05 -11.70
N GLY A 73 39.10 -34.81 -13.01
CA GLY A 73 38.53 -35.72 -14.01
C GLY A 73 37.04 -35.50 -14.23
N SER A 74 36.43 -36.36 -15.06
CA SER A 74 35.06 -36.16 -15.58
C SER A 74 33.98 -35.98 -14.51
N ARG A 75 34.12 -36.60 -13.34
CA ARG A 75 33.20 -36.42 -12.20
C ARG A 75 33.31 -35.02 -11.59
N ALA A 76 34.51 -34.46 -11.56
CA ALA A 76 34.74 -33.09 -11.09
C ALA A 76 34.17 -32.06 -12.08
N ASP A 77 34.30 -32.33 -13.37
CA ASP A 77 33.76 -31.48 -14.43
C ASP A 77 32.23 -31.44 -14.37
N GLN A 78 31.57 -32.60 -14.32
CA GLN A 78 30.10 -32.68 -14.16
C GLN A 78 29.59 -31.98 -12.90
N PHE A 79 30.33 -32.09 -11.79
CA PHE A 79 29.99 -31.37 -10.56
C PHE A 79 30.07 -29.86 -10.77
N ASN A 80 31.11 -29.36 -11.45
CA ASN A 80 31.27 -27.94 -11.73
C ASN A 80 30.16 -27.41 -12.65
N ASP A 81 29.75 -28.19 -13.65
CA ASP A 81 28.67 -27.81 -14.57
C ASP A 81 27.36 -27.59 -13.81
N VAL A 82 26.94 -28.58 -13.00
CA VAL A 82 25.73 -28.49 -12.16
C VAL A 82 25.84 -27.34 -11.16
N ARG A 83 27.03 -27.11 -10.58
CA ARG A 83 27.25 -25.99 -9.66
C ARG A 83 27.09 -24.65 -10.36
N ASN A 84 27.62 -24.49 -11.58
CA ASN A 84 27.53 -23.25 -12.33
C ASN A 84 26.07 -22.95 -12.72
N GLU A 85 25.30 -23.98 -13.12
CA GLU A 85 23.85 -23.85 -13.35
C GLU A 85 23.12 -23.40 -12.08
N ALA A 86 23.39 -24.05 -10.95
CA ALA A 86 22.81 -23.67 -9.67
C ALA A 86 23.18 -22.24 -9.26
N GLN A 87 24.42 -21.82 -9.49
CA GLN A 87 24.88 -20.46 -9.21
C GLN A 87 24.13 -19.43 -10.06
N GLN A 88 23.91 -19.72 -11.34
CA GLN A 88 23.15 -18.82 -12.21
C GLN A 88 21.70 -18.66 -11.73
N THR A 89 21.03 -19.77 -11.42
CA THR A 89 19.66 -19.71 -10.84
C THR A 89 19.61 -18.93 -9.54
N ILE A 90 20.61 -19.08 -8.67
CA ILE A 90 20.71 -18.30 -7.42
C ILE A 90 20.87 -16.81 -7.70
N GLU A 91 21.71 -16.44 -8.67
CA GLU A 91 21.94 -15.05 -9.06
C GLU A 91 20.66 -14.43 -9.63
N ASP A 92 19.91 -15.16 -10.46
CA ASP A 92 18.62 -14.72 -11.00
C ASP A 92 17.60 -14.50 -9.85
N ILE A 93 17.48 -15.45 -8.92
CA ILE A 93 16.57 -15.29 -7.76
C ILE A 93 16.97 -14.07 -6.93
N LEU A 94 18.26 -13.97 -6.55
CA LEU A 94 18.75 -12.93 -5.65
C LEU A 94 18.62 -11.53 -6.24
N ASN A 95 18.86 -11.35 -7.53
CA ASN A 95 18.93 -10.04 -8.16
C ASN A 95 17.66 -9.65 -8.92
N ASP A 96 16.85 -10.61 -9.37
CA ASP A 96 15.68 -10.30 -10.19
C ASP A 96 14.38 -10.57 -9.42
N GLU A 97 14.19 -11.78 -8.87
CA GLU A 97 12.92 -12.13 -8.20
C GLU A 97 12.70 -11.32 -6.92
N TYR A 98 13.71 -11.26 -6.05
CA TYR A 98 13.62 -10.48 -4.81
C TYR A 98 13.44 -8.98 -5.07
N GLU A 99 14.13 -8.42 -6.06
CA GLU A 99 13.97 -7.01 -6.43
C GLU A 99 12.57 -6.75 -7.00
N SER A 100 12.06 -7.63 -7.86
CA SER A 100 10.71 -7.51 -8.41
C SER A 100 9.63 -7.50 -7.32
N TYR A 101 9.76 -8.34 -6.29
CA TYR A 101 8.82 -8.31 -5.16
C TYR A 101 8.89 -7.01 -4.36
N LYS A 102 10.11 -6.49 -4.12
CA LYS A 102 10.29 -5.21 -3.40
C LYS A 102 9.72 -4.04 -4.19
N ASP A 103 9.94 -4.00 -5.50
CA ASP A 103 9.40 -2.98 -6.40
C ASP A 103 7.86 -3.01 -6.43
N SER A 104 7.27 -4.20 -6.50
CA SER A 104 5.81 -4.36 -6.45
C SER A 104 5.23 -3.86 -5.13
N ILE A 105 5.92 -4.10 -4.00
CA ILE A 105 5.49 -3.61 -2.69
C ILE A 105 5.60 -2.08 -2.62
N ASP A 106 6.70 -1.50 -3.11
CA ASP A 106 6.91 -0.04 -3.10
C ASP A 106 5.88 0.68 -3.99
N TRP A 107 5.51 0.07 -5.11
CA TRP A 107 4.45 0.58 -5.97
C TRP A 107 3.10 0.61 -5.24
N GLU A 108 2.73 -0.50 -4.58
CA GLU A 108 1.46 -0.60 -3.84
C GLU A 108 1.41 0.39 -2.66
N ILE A 109 2.50 0.51 -1.91
CA ILE A 109 2.64 1.53 -0.84
C ILE A 109 2.42 2.94 -1.41
N THR A 110 2.96 3.22 -2.59
CA THR A 110 2.78 4.52 -3.26
C THR A 110 1.30 4.78 -3.56
N GLN A 111 0.60 3.81 -4.14
CA GLN A 111 -0.83 3.95 -4.44
C GLN A 111 -1.68 4.16 -3.17
N LEU A 112 -1.38 3.39 -2.12
CA LEU A 112 -2.06 3.53 -0.82
C LEU A 112 -1.79 4.89 -0.16
N ASN A 113 -0.58 5.44 -0.27
CA ASN A 113 -0.30 6.79 0.23
C ASN A 113 -1.09 7.86 -0.52
N ILE A 114 -1.19 7.77 -1.85
CA ILE A 114 -2.03 8.67 -2.66
C ILE A 114 -3.50 8.58 -2.21
N GLN A 115 -4.01 7.35 -2.01
CA GLN A 115 -5.36 7.14 -1.49
C GLN A 115 -5.55 7.79 -0.11
N LYS A 116 -4.59 7.62 0.80
CA LYS A 116 -4.62 8.21 2.14
C LYS A 116 -4.65 9.73 2.10
N GLU A 117 -3.84 10.36 1.25
CA GLU A 117 -3.83 11.82 1.08
C GLU A 117 -5.17 12.34 0.57
N ALA A 118 -5.76 11.66 -0.42
CA ALA A 118 -7.08 12.01 -0.95
C ALA A 118 -8.18 11.91 0.13
N LEU A 119 -8.17 10.83 0.92
CA LEU A 119 -9.10 10.64 2.04
C LEU A 119 -8.90 11.68 3.14
N SER A 120 -7.65 12.00 3.47
CA SER A 120 -7.31 13.01 4.48
C SER A 120 -7.82 14.40 4.06
N PHE A 121 -7.65 14.76 2.78
CA PHE A 121 -8.19 16.00 2.22
C PHE A 121 -9.72 16.03 2.30
N ALA A 122 -10.40 14.94 1.94
CA ALA A 122 -11.86 14.84 2.10
C ALA A 122 -12.30 14.99 3.56
N GLY A 123 -11.54 14.45 4.51
CA GLY A 123 -11.79 14.62 5.94
C GLY A 123 -11.68 16.07 6.42
N ILE A 124 -10.71 16.84 5.89
CA ILE A 124 -10.57 18.27 6.17
C ILE A 124 -11.79 19.04 5.67
N LEU A 125 -12.21 18.80 4.42
CA LEU A 125 -13.39 19.46 3.85
C LEU A 125 -14.67 19.13 4.63
N ALA A 126 -14.83 17.88 5.06
CA ALA A 126 -15.97 17.48 5.89
C ALA A 126 -16.00 18.21 7.24
N ARG A 127 -14.84 18.47 7.84
CA ARG A 127 -14.73 19.27 9.08
C ARG A 127 -15.07 20.74 8.83
N GLU A 128 -14.59 21.33 7.73
CA GLU A 128 -14.89 22.72 7.37
C GLU A 128 -16.38 22.93 7.04
N ALA A 129 -17.04 21.94 6.44
CA ALA A 129 -18.49 21.96 6.19
C ALA A 129 -19.33 21.90 7.49
N GLU A 130 -18.81 21.27 8.55
CA GLU A 130 -19.40 21.31 9.90
C GLU A 130 -19.30 22.72 10.52
N GLU A 131 -18.27 23.50 10.14
CA GLU A 131 -18.05 24.88 10.59
C GLU A 131 -18.83 25.93 9.77
N VAL A 132 -19.20 25.63 8.51
CA VAL A 132 -19.87 26.58 7.59
C VAL A 132 -21.08 25.93 6.90
N ALA A 133 -22.26 26.03 7.51
CA ALA A 133 -23.51 25.46 7.00
C ALA A 133 -24.00 26.03 5.65
N ASP A 134 -23.48 27.18 5.19
CA ASP A 134 -23.95 27.88 3.97
C ASP A 134 -23.21 27.50 2.67
N ALA A 135 -22.04 26.84 2.74
CA ALA A 135 -21.28 26.40 1.56
C ALA A 135 -21.68 24.99 1.05
N GLY A 136 -22.66 24.36 1.71
CA GLY A 136 -22.84 22.90 1.77
C GLY A 136 -23.48 22.18 0.57
N LYS A 137 -23.58 22.77 -0.62
CA LYS A 137 -24.08 22.04 -1.80
C LYS A 137 -23.01 21.80 -2.86
N GLU A 138 -22.30 22.85 -3.24
CA GLU A 138 -21.32 22.80 -4.33
C GLU A 138 -20.03 22.07 -3.90
N THR A 139 -19.64 22.18 -2.62
CA THR A 139 -18.46 21.52 -2.07
C THR A 139 -18.66 20.03 -1.80
N LEU A 140 -19.87 19.65 -1.38
CA LEU A 140 -20.27 18.25 -1.17
C LEU A 140 -20.43 17.49 -2.49
N GLU A 141 -20.99 18.13 -3.53
CA GLU A 141 -21.03 17.57 -4.88
C GLU A 141 -19.59 17.36 -5.42
N ALA A 142 -18.71 18.35 -5.27
CA ALA A 142 -17.31 18.22 -5.69
C ALA A 142 -16.53 17.13 -4.91
N ALA A 143 -16.83 16.93 -3.63
CA ALA A 143 -16.24 15.85 -2.83
C ALA A 143 -16.77 14.48 -3.27
N GLY A 144 -18.07 14.37 -3.55
CA GLY A 144 -18.70 13.15 -4.06
C GLY A 144 -18.18 12.74 -5.44
N ASP A 145 -17.98 13.71 -6.34
CA ASP A 145 -17.43 13.48 -7.67
C ASP A 145 -15.98 13.01 -7.61
N LYS A 146 -15.14 13.67 -6.78
CA LYS A 146 -13.75 13.22 -6.57
C LYS A 146 -13.67 11.84 -5.93
N PHE A 147 -14.57 11.51 -5.02
CA PHE A 147 -14.64 10.18 -4.42
C PHE A 147 -15.05 9.12 -5.45
N ASN A 148 -16.01 9.42 -6.33
CA ASN A 148 -16.38 8.52 -7.43
C ASN A 148 -15.26 8.37 -8.46
N ASP A 149 -14.52 9.43 -8.77
CA ASP A 149 -13.35 9.37 -9.65
C ASP A 149 -12.24 8.50 -9.04
N LEU A 150 -11.99 8.65 -7.74
CA LEU A 150 -11.04 7.81 -7.01
C LEU A 150 -11.48 6.34 -7.01
N LYS A 151 -12.76 6.08 -6.74
CA LYS A 151 -13.35 4.73 -6.76
C LYS A 151 -13.23 4.11 -8.15
N ARG A 152 -13.41 4.88 -9.21
CA ARG A 152 -13.34 4.44 -10.61
C ARG A 152 -11.90 4.19 -11.10
N TRP A 153 -10.91 4.75 -10.42
CA TRP A 153 -9.51 4.47 -10.69
C TRP A 153 -8.99 3.26 -9.89
N LEU A 154 -9.56 3.01 -8.70
CA LEU A 154 -9.19 1.90 -7.81
C LEU A 154 -9.86 0.55 -8.14
N PHE A 155 -10.98 0.55 -8.89
CA PHE A 155 -11.75 -0.64 -9.30
C PHE A 155 -12.03 -0.60 -10.81
#